data_AF-A0A3L7VYV1-F1
#
_entry.id   AF-A0A3L7VYV1-F1
#
_cell.length_a   1.000
_cell.length_b   1.000
_cell.length_c   1.000
_cell.angle_alpha   90.00
_cell.angle_beta   90.00
_cell.angle_gamma   90.00
#
_symmetry.space_group_name_H-M   'P 1'
#
loop_
_entity.id
_entity.type
_entity.pdbx_description
1 polymer ?
#
loop_
_entity_poly.entity_id
_entity_poly.type
_entity_poly.pdbx_seq_one_letter_code
_entity_poly.pdbx_strand_id
1 'polypeptide(L)'
;MSPVPLLLVMIATFHAAFAHMVAGRNIIQLPVFWLVSLICVVVTHAIGLSFSQTLPAPAGVHLVETSLVAWVGIVGAFRFTK
;
A
#
# COMPACT_ATOMS: atom_id res chain seq x y z
N MET A 1 3.86 -13.57 17.97
CA MET A 1 3.19 -12.36 17.45
C MET A 1 2.96 -12.52 15.96
N SER A 2 1.80 -12.16 15.42
CA SER A 2 1.55 -12.26 13.98
C SER A 2 2.42 -11.25 13.23
N PRO A 3 3.16 -11.65 12.17
CA PRO A 3 3.97 -10.74 11.37
C PRO A 3 3.13 -9.83 10.45
N VAL A 4 1.83 -10.10 10.32
CA VAL A 4 0.93 -9.43 9.38
C VAL A 4 0.89 -7.90 9.56
N PRO A 5 0.67 -7.33 10.77
CA PRO A 5 0.60 -5.87 10.91
C PRO A 5 1.89 -5.17 10.51
N LEU A 6 3.04 -5.75 10.87
CA LEU A 6 4.35 -5.22 10.49
C LEU A 6 4.53 -5.28 8.97
N LEU A 7 4.17 -6.40 8.34
CA LEU A 7 4.28 -6.58 6.90
C LEU A 7 3.40 -5.56 6.14
N LEU A 8 2.16 -5.34 6.58
CA LEU A 8 1.26 -4.34 5.99
C LEU A 8 1.85 -2.92 6.11
N VAL A 9 2.37 -2.56 7.29
CA VAL A 9 3.03 -1.26 7.49
C VAL A 9 4.26 -1.12 6.60
N MET A 10 5.08 -2.16 6.45
CA MET A 10 6.26 -2.15 5.57
C MET A 10 5.87 -1.96 4.11
N ILE A 11 4.87 -2.70 3.61
CA ILE A 11 4.36 -2.56 2.24
C ILE A 11 3.86 -1.13 2.02
N ALA A 12 3.03 -0.61 2.93
CA ALA A 12 2.49 0.74 2.80
C ALA A 12 3.59 1.81 2.81
N THR A 13 4.56 1.66 3.71
CA THR A 13 5.70 2.59 3.84
C THR A 13 6.57 2.57 2.60
N PHE A 14 6.90 1.38 2.08
CA PHE A 14 7.71 1.23 0.87
C PHE A 14 7.04 1.91 -0.33
N HIS A 15 5.76 1.64 -0.57
CA HIS A 15 5.02 2.23 -1.69
C HIS A 15 4.85 3.74 -1.57
N ALA A 16 4.49 4.25 -0.39
CA ALA A 16 4.35 5.68 -0.15
C ALA A 16 5.68 6.43 -0.31
N ALA A 17 6.77 5.89 0.24
CA ALA A 17 8.10 6.46 0.12
C ALA A 17 8.57 6.44 -1.35
N PHE A 18 8.35 5.34 -2.07
CA PHE A 18 8.72 5.24 -3.48
C PHE A 18 7.91 6.21 -4.35
N ALA A 19 6.59 6.33 -4.12
CA ALA A 19 5.75 7.30 -4.82
C ALA A 19 6.20 8.75 -4.56
N HIS A 20 6.54 9.08 -3.30
CA HIS A 20 7.05 10.40 -2.94
C HIS A 20 8.43 10.67 -3.54
N MET A 21 9.32 9.67 -3.58
CA MET A 21 10.63 9.77 -4.21
C MET A 21 10.52 10.08 -5.72
N VAL A 22 9.57 9.45 -6.42
CA VAL A 22 9.42 9.57 -7.88
C VAL A 22 8.67 10.83 -8.30
N ALA A 23 7.61 11.21 -7.57
CA ALA A 23 6.70 12.27 -7.99
C ALA A 23 6.28 13.24 -6.88
N GLY A 24 6.89 13.15 -5.70
CA GLY A 24 6.65 14.05 -4.59
C GLY A 24 7.12 15.47 -4.88
N ARG A 25 6.27 16.45 -4.56
CA ARG A 25 6.54 17.89 -4.67
C ARG A 25 6.64 18.56 -3.31
N ASN A 26 5.78 18.12 -2.37
CA ASN A 26 5.63 18.73 -1.06
C ASN A 26 5.81 17.66 0.03
N ILE A 27 6.39 18.02 1.17
CA ILE A 27 6.59 17.06 2.28
C ILE A 27 5.27 16.51 2.83
N ILE A 28 4.18 17.29 2.74
CA ILE A 28 2.82 16.90 3.17
C ILE A 28 2.28 15.71 2.35
N GLN A 29 2.77 15.50 1.13
CA GLN A 29 2.33 14.36 0.31
C GLN A 29 2.75 13.02 0.91
N LEU A 30 3.89 12.97 1.60
CA LEU A 30 4.39 11.73 2.21
C LEU A 30 3.42 11.12 3.23
N PRO A 31 2.94 11.85 4.26
CA PRO A 31 1.95 11.29 5.20
C PRO A 31 0.61 10.98 4.52
N VAL A 32 0.21 11.72 3.49
CA VAL A 32 -1.03 11.42 2.73
C VAL A 32 -0.88 10.12 1.95
N PHE A 33 0.20 9.93 1.19
CA PHE A 33 0.48 8.70 0.45
C PHE A 33 0.59 7.52 1.40
N TRP A 34 1.23 7.71 2.56
CA TRP A 34 1.37 6.68 3.58
C TRP A 34 0.01 6.24 4.14
N LEU A 35 -0.85 7.19 4.55
CA LEU A 35 -2.18 6.89 5.07
C LEU A 35 -3.06 6.19 4.05
N VAL A 36 -3.08 6.69 2.81
CA VAL A 36 -3.86 6.08 1.73
C VAL A 36 -3.35 4.67 1.42
N SER A 37 -2.04 4.50 1.30
CA SER A 37 -1.43 3.19 1.07
C SER A 37 -1.75 2.22 2.22
N LEU A 38 -1.69 2.67 3.47
CA LEU A 38 -1.98 1.86 4.65
C LEU A 38 -3.44 1.38 4.65
N ILE A 39 -4.39 2.29 4.40
CA ILE A 39 -5.80 1.95 4.30
C ILE A 39 -6.02 0.91 3.19
N CYS A 40 -5.45 1.14 2.01
CA CYS A 40 -5.56 0.24 0.88
C CYS A 40 -5.04 -1.18 1.18
N VAL A 41 -3.84 -1.32 1.76
CA VAL A 41 -3.28 -2.65 2.07
C VAL A 41 -4.06 -3.36 3.17
N VAL A 42 -4.53 -2.63 4.20
CA VAL A 42 -5.33 -3.18 5.29
C VAL A 42 -6.68 -3.67 4.76
N VAL A 43 -7.38 -2.85 3.97
CA VAL A 43 -8.67 -3.23 3.37
C VAL A 43 -8.50 -4.45 2.48
N THR A 44 -7.48 -4.46 1.62
CA THR A 44 -7.20 -5.57 0.69
C THR A 44 -6.97 -6.89 1.43
N HIS A 45 -6.18 -6.85 2.52
CA HIS A 45 -5.96 -8.01 3.36
C HIS A 45 -7.24 -8.44 4.11
N ALA A 46 -8.00 -7.50 4.67
CA ALA A 46 -9.21 -7.77 5.43
C ALA A 46 -10.32 -8.43 4.57
N ILE A 47 -10.43 -8.06 3.29
CA ILE A 47 -11.38 -8.69 2.36
C ILE A 47 -10.87 -10.01 1.76
N GLY A 48 -9.61 -10.37 2.01
CA GLY A 48 -8.99 -11.57 1.45
C GLY A 48 -8.86 -11.53 -0.08
N LEU A 49 -8.58 -10.36 -0.66
CA LEU A 49 -8.44 -10.23 -2.11
C LEU A 49 -7.25 -11.08 -2.59
N SER A 50 -7.54 -12.01 -3.51
CA SER A 50 -6.56 -12.89 -4.12
C SER A 50 -6.99 -13.17 -5.56
N PHE A 51 -6.10 -12.89 -6.52
CA PHE A 51 -6.34 -13.18 -7.93
C PHE A 51 -5.89 -14.60 -8.30
N SER A 52 -4.86 -15.11 -7.62
CA SER A 52 -4.36 -16.47 -7.83
C SER A 52 -3.63 -16.98 -6.59
N GLN A 53 -3.80 -18.28 -6.32
CA GLN A 53 -3.06 -19.00 -5.27
C GLN A 53 -1.57 -19.20 -5.61
N THR A 54 -1.17 -18.96 -6.86
CA THR A 54 0.24 -19.09 -7.30
C THR A 54 1.08 -17.85 -7.02
N LEU A 55 0.45 -16.74 -6.60
CA LEU A 55 1.13 -15.48 -6.32
C LEU A 55 1.72 -15.46 -4.90
N PRO A 56 2.79 -14.67 -4.65
CA PRO A 56 3.41 -14.59 -3.33
C PRO A 56 2.44 -14.11 -2.24
N ALA A 57 2.25 -14.95 -1.21
CA ALA A 57 1.37 -14.66 -0.07
C ALA A 57 2.08 -14.88 1.29
N PRO A 58 3.18 -14.17 1.59
CA PRO A 58 3.89 -14.31 2.86
C PRO A 58 2.96 -14.02 4.05
N ALA A 59 2.91 -14.95 5.00
CA ALA A 59 2.03 -14.88 6.17
C ALA A 59 0.55 -14.61 5.83
N GLY A 60 0.08 -15.03 4.65
CA GLY A 60 -1.30 -14.81 4.18
C GLY A 60 -1.56 -13.39 3.64
N VAL A 61 -0.52 -12.56 3.48
CA VAL A 61 -0.63 -11.24 2.85
C VAL A 61 -0.35 -11.39 1.36
N HIS A 62 -1.40 -11.33 0.54
CA HIS A 62 -1.32 -11.36 -0.92
C HIS A 62 -0.58 -10.12 -1.46
N LEU A 63 0.72 -10.29 -1.74
CA LEU A 63 1.65 -9.17 -1.91
C LEU A 63 1.34 -8.36 -3.18
N VAL A 64 0.96 -9.03 -4.26
CA VAL A 64 0.69 -8.40 -5.55
C VAL A 64 -0.59 -7.56 -5.48
N GLU A 65 -1.64 -8.15 -4.92
CA GLU A 65 -2.95 -7.54 -4.73
C GLU A 65 -2.87 -6.33 -3.81
N THR A 66 -2.24 -6.49 -2.64
CA THR A 66 -2.04 -5.38 -1.69
C THR A 66 -1.22 -4.24 -2.30
N SER A 67 -0.15 -4.56 -3.04
CA SER A 67 0.66 -3.56 -3.74
C SER A 67 -0.12 -2.85 -4.85
N LEU A 68 -0.91 -3.59 -5.63
CA LEU A 68 -1.72 -3.03 -6.72
C LEU A 68 -2.76 -2.05 -6.18
N VAL A 69 -3.52 -2.45 -5.15
CA VAL A 69 -4.55 -1.59 -4.55
C VAL A 69 -3.92 -0.37 -3.88
N ALA A 70 -2.75 -0.52 -3.23
CA ALA A 70 -1.99 0.61 -2.70
C ALA A 70 -1.64 1.64 -3.78
N TRP A 71 -1.14 1.20 -4.93
CA TRP A 71 -0.83 2.09 -6.06
C TRP A 71 -2.07 2.79 -6.62
N VAL A 72 -3.20 2.07 -6.75
CA VAL A 72 -4.48 2.69 -7.16
C VAL A 72 -4.87 3.80 -6.20
N GLY A 73 -4.76 3.57 -4.89
CA GLY A 73 -5.01 4.57 -3.86
C GLY A 73 -4.08 5.77 -3.98
N ILE A 74 -2.76 5.54 -4.08
CA ILE A 74 -1.75 6.59 -4.20
C ILE A 74 -1.97 7.44 -5.47
N VAL A 75 -2.26 6.82 -6.62
CA VAL A 75 -2.59 7.54 -7.87
C VAL A 75 -3.82 8.42 -7.70
N GLY A 76 -4.83 7.94 -6.96
CA GLY A 76 -5.96 8.76 -6.53
C GLY A 76 -5.52 9.95 -5.66
N ALA A 77 -4.66 9.69 -4.66
CA ALA A 77 -4.14 10.68 -3.72
C ALA A 77 -3.38 11.83 -4.39
N PHE A 78 -2.67 11.56 -5.50
CA PHE A 78 -2.01 12.61 -6.29
C PHE A 78 -3.00 13.68 -6.77
N ARG A 79 -4.26 13.36 -7.04
CA ARG A 79 -5.26 14.35 -7.49
C ARG A 79 -5.66 15.33 -6.39
N PHE A 80 -5.60 14.89 -5.13
CA PHE A 80 -6.02 15.68 -3.97
C PHE A 80 -4.87 16.47 -3.32
N THR A 81 -3.65 16.26 -3.80
CA THR A 81 -2.42 16.84 -3.24
C THR A 81 -1.59 17.61 -4.26
N LYS A 82 -2.19 17.93 -5.42
CA LYS A 82 -1.61 18.80 -6.46
C LYS A 82 -1.46 20.24 -5.98
#